data_AF-A0A2T5EHJ5-F1
#
_entry.id   AF-A0A2T5EHJ5-F1
#
_cell.length_a   1.000
_cell.length_b   1.000
_cell.length_c   1.000
_cell.angle_alpha   90.00
_cell.angle_beta   90.00
_cell.angle_gamma   90.00
#
_symmetry.space_group_name_H-M   'P 1'
#
loop_
_entity.id
_entity.type
_entity.pdbx_description
1 polymer ?
#
loop_
_entity_poly.entity_id
_entity_poly.type
_entity_poly.pdbx_seq_one_letter_code
_entity_poly.pdbx_strand_id
1 'polypeptide(L)'
;MTQQSPSPPKTASEFWYGQGERFGSRGYTIDNDSLASIKEKVEFDEPAYFAGYEKGKSEYCDPFKAFEKGITGTRYTDQCADMPQEVMIKAEWQRGWDAFIGADFYRVR
;
A
#
# COMPACT_ATOMS: atom_id res chain seq x y z
N MET A 1 -21.25 -5.94 -6.87
CA MET A 1 -19.99 -6.48 -6.30
C MET A 1 -20.06 -6.27 -4.81
N THR A 2 -20.35 -7.32 -4.05
CA THR A 2 -20.55 -7.25 -2.60
C THR A 2 -19.18 -7.08 -1.94
N GLN A 3 -18.91 -5.91 -1.37
CA GLN A 3 -17.74 -5.73 -0.50
C GLN A 3 -17.99 -6.56 0.77
N GLN A 4 -17.37 -7.74 0.85
CA GLN A 4 -17.34 -8.51 2.08
C GLN A 4 -16.32 -7.87 3.01
N SER A 5 -16.81 -7.23 4.07
CA SER A 5 -15.96 -6.88 5.21
C SER A 5 -15.31 -8.15 5.75
N PRO A 6 -13.98 -8.18 5.96
CA PRO A 6 -13.35 -9.34 6.58
C PRO A 6 -13.95 -9.56 7.98
N SER A 7 -14.23 -10.82 8.30
CA SER A 7 -14.65 -11.23 9.64
C SER A 7 -13.58 -10.84 10.68
N PRO A 8 -13.95 -10.57 11.95
CA PRO A 8 -12.98 -10.24 12.97
C PRO A 8 -11.89 -11.32 13.10
N PRO A 9 -10.62 -10.92 13.35
CA PRO A 9 -9.56 -11.89 13.58
C PRO A 9 -9.86 -12.71 14.85
N LYS A 10 -9.58 -14.01 14.81
CA LYS A 10 -9.81 -14.94 15.91
C LYS A 10 -8.56 -15.12 16.77
N THR A 11 -7.39 -14.79 16.25
CA THR A 11 -6.09 -14.88 16.94
C THR A 11 -5.28 -13.59 16.84
N ALA A 12 -4.30 -13.40 17.73
CA ALA A 12 -3.35 -12.29 17.65
C ALA A 12 -2.55 -12.30 16.34
N SER A 13 -2.15 -13.48 15.88
CA SER A 13 -1.43 -13.66 14.62
C SER A 13 -2.27 -13.24 13.41
N GLU A 14 -3.55 -13.64 13.36
CA GLU A 14 -4.48 -13.19 12.30
C GLU A 14 -4.71 -11.68 12.34
N PHE A 15 -4.81 -11.09 13.54
CA PHE A 15 -4.92 -9.64 13.70
C PHE A 15 -3.69 -8.93 13.11
N TRP A 16 -2.49 -9.32 13.52
CA TRP A 16 -1.26 -8.68 13.08
C TRP A 16 -0.97 -8.90 11.61
N TYR A 17 -1.24 -10.09 11.08
CA TYR A 17 -1.20 -10.36 9.64
C TYR A 17 -2.13 -9.43 8.87
N GLY A 18 -3.39 -9.27 9.31
CA GLY A 18 -4.34 -8.37 8.67
C GLY A 18 -3.90 -6.89 8.71
N GLN A 19 -3.26 -6.46 9.81
CA GLN A 19 -2.71 -5.10 9.88
C GLN A 19 -1.52 -4.89 8.94
N GLY A 20 -0.64 -5.88 8.86
CA GLY A 20 0.45 -5.91 7.88
C GLY A 20 -0.07 -5.76 6.47
N GLU A 21 -1.00 -6.64 6.07
CA GLU A 21 -1.62 -6.65 4.75
C GLU A 21 -2.28 -5.31 4.41
N ARG A 22 -3.02 -4.73 5.37
CA ARG A 22 -3.65 -3.42 5.20
C ARG A 22 -2.64 -2.29 5.01
N PHE A 23 -1.52 -2.31 5.73
CA PHE A 23 -0.49 -1.28 5.59
C PHE A 23 0.28 -1.43 4.28
N GLY A 24 0.71 -2.65 3.94
CA GLY A 24 1.40 -2.93 2.68
C GLY A 24 0.54 -2.57 1.47
N SER A 25 -0.73 -3.00 1.43
CA SER A 25 -1.67 -2.75 0.31
C SER A 25 -2.02 -1.27 0.11
N ARG A 26 -1.78 -0.44 1.12
CA ARG A 26 -1.99 1.01 1.08
C ARG A 26 -0.70 1.81 0.86
N GLY A 27 0.45 1.15 0.76
CA GLY A 27 1.74 1.80 0.53
C GLY A 27 2.28 2.53 1.76
N TYR A 28 1.92 2.11 2.97
CA TYR A 28 2.61 2.58 4.18
C TYR A 28 4.00 1.96 4.24
N THR A 29 4.95 2.66 4.86
CA THR A 29 6.23 2.05 5.25
C THR A 29 5.99 0.96 6.30
N ILE A 30 6.88 -0.05 6.31
CA ILE A 30 6.78 -1.21 7.23
C ILE A 30 6.85 -0.78 8.70
N ASP A 31 7.52 0.33 8.98
CA ASP A 31 7.46 1.02 10.26
C ASP A 31 6.87 2.41 10.06
N ASN A 32 5.80 2.73 10.79
CA ASN A 32 5.03 3.96 10.66
C ASN A 32 4.29 4.32 11.96
N ASP A 33 3.88 5.57 12.11
CA ASP A 33 3.23 6.08 13.34
C ASP A 33 1.92 5.36 13.70
N SER A 34 1.19 4.87 12.68
CA SER A 34 -0.02 4.08 12.92
C SER A 34 0.31 2.71 13.51
N LEU A 35 1.40 2.08 13.09
CA LEU A 35 1.90 0.85 13.71
C LEU A 35 2.30 1.09 15.16
N ALA A 36 3.06 2.17 15.44
CA ALA A 36 3.46 2.53 16.79
C ALA A 36 2.25 2.68 17.74
N SER A 37 1.21 3.39 17.29
CA SER A 37 -0.03 3.59 18.05
C SER A 37 -0.82 2.30 18.34
N ILE A 38 -0.67 1.26 17.52
CA ILE A 38 -1.32 -0.05 17.72
C ILE A 38 -0.50 -0.90 18.69
N LYS A 39 0.84 -0.88 18.57
CA LYS A 39 1.77 -1.59 19.46
C LYS A 39 1.63 -1.17 20.93
N GLU A 40 1.19 0.06 21.20
CA GLU A 40 0.88 0.53 22.57
C GLU A 40 -0.34 -0.16 23.21
N LYS A 41 -1.23 -0.76 22.41
CA LYS A 41 -2.53 -1.27 22.85
C LYS A 41 -2.64 -2.79 22.79
N VAL A 42 -1.81 -3.43 21.96
CA VAL A 42 -1.85 -4.86 21.67
C VAL A 42 -0.43 -5.39 21.61
N GLU A 43 -0.16 -6.52 22.26
CA GLU A 43 1.15 -7.19 22.19
C GLU A 43 1.51 -7.50 20.73
N PHE A 44 2.72 -7.14 20.32
CA PHE A 44 3.12 -7.17 18.92
C PHE A 44 3.58 -8.56 18.47
N ASP A 45 2.87 -9.15 17.50
CA ASP A 45 3.30 -10.34 16.76
C ASP A 45 4.01 -9.88 15.47
N GLU A 46 5.31 -9.63 15.60
CA GLU A 46 6.15 -9.12 14.51
C GLU A 46 6.21 -10.05 13.29
N PRO A 47 6.43 -11.38 13.42
CA PRO A 47 6.44 -12.29 12.28
C PRO A 47 5.13 -12.28 11.49
N ALA A 48 3.98 -12.29 12.18
CA ALA A 48 2.68 -12.24 11.53
C ALA A 48 2.46 -10.92 10.79
N TYR A 49 2.82 -9.80 11.43
CA TYR A 49 2.75 -8.47 10.82
C TYR A 49 3.59 -8.36 9.54
N PHE A 50 4.86 -8.79 9.58
CA PHE A 50 5.72 -8.75 8.39
C PHE A 50 5.24 -9.67 7.27
N ALA A 51 4.76 -10.87 7.59
CA ALA A 51 4.19 -11.77 6.59
C ALA A 51 2.97 -11.15 5.88
N GLY A 52 2.10 -10.48 6.64
CA GLY A 52 0.98 -9.73 6.08
C GLY A 52 1.45 -8.54 5.25
N TYR A 53 2.43 -7.78 5.75
CA TYR A 53 2.97 -6.60 5.08
C TYR A 53 3.55 -6.94 3.71
N GLU A 54 4.34 -7.99 3.60
CA GLU A 54 4.90 -8.44 2.31
C GLU A 54 3.80 -8.83 1.31
N LYS A 55 2.74 -9.53 1.77
CA LYS A 55 1.57 -9.80 0.92
C LYS A 55 0.94 -8.50 0.43
N GLY A 56 0.60 -7.59 1.34
CA GLY A 56 -0.01 -6.31 0.97
C GLY A 56 0.87 -5.48 0.04
N LYS A 57 2.18 -5.43 0.31
CA LYS A 57 3.17 -4.72 -0.50
C LYS A 57 3.23 -5.32 -1.91
N SER A 58 3.17 -6.64 -2.06
CA SER A 58 3.12 -7.28 -3.39
C SER A 58 1.88 -6.86 -4.20
N GLU A 59 0.73 -6.67 -3.55
CA GLU A 59 -0.49 -6.19 -4.20
C GLU A 59 -0.40 -4.69 -4.56
N TYR A 60 0.24 -3.89 -3.71
CA TYR A 60 0.47 -2.48 -3.97
C TYR A 60 1.48 -2.27 -5.10
N CYS A 61 2.53 -3.10 -5.14
CA CYS A 61 3.64 -3.04 -6.09
C CYS A 61 3.39 -3.86 -7.36
N ASP A 62 2.13 -4.00 -7.76
CA ASP A 62 1.74 -4.55 -9.06
C ASP A 62 1.98 -3.49 -10.16
N PRO A 63 2.93 -3.71 -11.08
CA PRO A 63 3.24 -2.74 -12.13
C PRO A 63 2.05 -2.50 -13.06
N PHE A 64 1.15 -3.46 -13.24
CA PHE A 64 -0.03 -3.29 -14.09
C PHE A 64 -1.08 -2.36 -13.46
N LYS A 65 -0.97 -2.09 -12.15
CA LYS A 65 -1.83 -1.15 -11.41
C LYS A 65 -1.14 0.17 -11.09
N ALA A 66 0.15 0.31 -11.40
CA ALA A 66 0.92 1.50 -11.05
C ALA A 66 0.41 2.76 -11.76
N PHE A 67 -0.01 2.65 -13.03
CA PHE A 67 -0.63 3.76 -13.76
C PHE A 67 -1.91 4.27 -13.08
N GLU A 68 -2.81 3.35 -12.70
CA GLU A 68 -4.06 3.68 -12.02
C GLU A 68 -3.83 4.39 -10.68
N LYS A 69 -2.75 4.04 -9.98
CA LYS A 69 -2.35 4.74 -8.75
C LYS A 69 -1.80 6.13 -9.06
N GLY A 70 -0.99 6.27 -10.10
CA GLY A 70 -0.47 7.58 -10.54
C GLY A 70 -1.58 8.59 -10.85
N ILE A 71 -2.66 8.16 -11.52
CA ILE A 71 -3.77 9.06 -11.86
C ILE A 71 -4.61 9.52 -10.65
N THR A 72 -4.40 8.93 -9.46
CA THR A 72 -5.08 9.37 -8.22
C THR A 72 -4.50 10.66 -7.64
N GLY A 73 -3.33 11.10 -8.13
CA GLY A 73 -2.64 12.29 -7.61
C GLY A 73 -1.93 12.05 -6.27
N THR A 74 -1.66 10.79 -5.91
CA THR A 74 -0.79 10.46 -4.78
C THR A 74 0.66 10.41 -5.25
N ARG A 75 1.58 11.02 -4.51
CA ARG A 75 3.01 10.95 -4.82
C ARG A 75 3.56 9.57 -4.50
N TYR A 76 4.39 9.06 -5.41
CA TYR A 76 5.23 7.90 -5.14
C TYR A 76 6.42 8.32 -4.26
N THR A 77 6.72 7.54 -3.24
CA THR A 77 7.76 7.79 -2.23
C THR A 77 8.60 6.53 -2.02
N ASP A 78 8.92 5.82 -3.11
CA ASP A 78 9.75 4.62 -3.09
C ASP A 78 9.18 3.44 -2.29
N GLN A 79 7.85 3.33 -2.19
CA GLN A 79 7.18 2.24 -1.48
C GLN A 79 7.51 0.84 -2.03
N CYS A 80 7.89 0.74 -3.30
CA CYS A 80 8.24 -0.50 -3.99
C CYS A 80 9.73 -0.62 -4.29
N ALA A 81 10.59 0.09 -3.54
CA ALA A 81 12.03 -0.09 -3.61
C ALA A 81 12.40 -1.57 -3.40
N ASP A 82 13.44 -1.99 -4.13
CA ASP A 82 14.03 -3.34 -4.12
C ASP A 82 13.11 -4.45 -4.66
N MET A 83 11.94 -4.11 -5.19
CA MET A 83 11.09 -5.07 -5.88
C MET A 83 11.68 -5.42 -7.25
N PRO A 84 11.59 -6.67 -7.73
CA PRO A 84 12.14 -7.07 -9.03
C PRO A 84 11.67 -6.21 -10.22
N GLN A 85 10.50 -5.59 -10.09
CA GLN A 85 9.85 -4.80 -11.13
C GLN A 85 9.85 -3.28 -10.82
N GLU A 86 10.64 -2.83 -9.85
CA GLU A 86 10.68 -1.44 -9.37
C GLU A 86 10.78 -0.42 -10.52
N VAL A 87 11.66 -0.65 -11.50
CA VAL A 87 11.84 0.24 -12.65
C VAL A 87 10.55 0.41 -13.44
N MET A 88 9.81 -0.69 -13.67
CA MET A 88 8.54 -0.66 -14.40
C MET A 88 7.44 0.01 -13.57
N ILE A 89 7.38 -0.27 -12.27
CA ILE A 89 6.43 0.36 -11.34
C ILE A 89 6.62 1.89 -11.35
N LYS A 90 7.87 2.36 -11.22
CA LYS A 90 8.21 3.79 -11.26
C LYS A 90 7.79 4.44 -12.58
N ALA A 91 8.09 3.80 -13.71
CA ALA A 91 7.73 4.32 -15.03
C ALA A 91 6.22 4.43 -15.22
N GLU A 92 5.46 3.38 -14.89
CA GLU A 92 4.00 3.36 -15.03
C GLU A 92 3.31 4.33 -14.07
N TRP A 93 3.81 4.45 -12.83
CA TRP A 93 3.33 5.46 -11.90
C TRP A 93 3.54 6.87 -12.44
N GLN A 94 4.74 7.17 -12.94
CA GLN A 94 5.07 8.49 -13.49
C GLN A 94 4.16 8.83 -14.66
N ARG A 95 3.90 7.88 -15.57
CA ARG A 95 2.94 8.06 -16.67
C ARG A 95 1.54 8.43 -16.17
N GLY A 96 1.05 7.78 -15.11
CA GLY A 96 -0.25 8.12 -14.51
C GLY A 96 -0.24 9.50 -13.85
N TRP A 97 0.82 9.83 -13.11
CA TRP A 97 1.01 11.14 -12.48
C TRP A 97 1.02 12.28 -13.51
N ASP A 98 1.76 12.12 -14.61
CA ASP A 98 1.81 13.11 -15.69
C ASP A 98 0.44 13.32 -16.34
N ALA A 99 -0.35 12.26 -16.48
CA ALA A 99 -1.74 12.34 -16.93
C ALA A 99 -2.63 13.10 -15.93
N PHE A 100 -2.49 12.85 -14.63
CA PHE A 100 -3.22 13.55 -13.57
C PHE A 100 -2.92 15.05 -13.60
N ILE A 101 -1.64 15.42 -13.57
CA ILE A 101 -1.20 16.82 -13.61
C ILE A 101 -1.64 17.49 -14.92
N GLY A 102 -1.48 16.81 -16.07
CA GLY A 102 -1.94 17.31 -17.36
C GLY A 102 -3.44 17.59 -17.38
N ALA A 103 -4.27 16.69 -16.84
CA ALA A 103 -5.72 16.88 -16.75
C ALA A 103 -6.12 18.02 -15.81
N ASP A 104 -5.40 18.19 -14.70
CA ASP A 104 -5.64 19.28 -13.74
C ASP A 104 -5.41 20.66 -14.38
N PHE A 105 -4.35 20.81 -15.20
CA PHE A 105 -4.10 22.03 -15.97
C PHE A 105 -5.28 22.45 -16.87
N TYR A 106 -6.04 21.50 -17.43
CA TYR A 106 -7.21 21.80 -18.27
C TYR A 106 -8.49 22.06 -17.47
N ARG A 107 -8.54 21.76 -16.17
CA ARG A 107 -9.71 22.06 -15.32
C ARG A 107 -9.72 23.49 -14.78
N VAL A 108 -8.57 24.15 -14.72
CA VAL A 108 -8.41 25.50 -14.16
C VAL A 108 -8.49 26.60 -15.25
N ARG A 109 -8.79 26.24 -16.50
CA ARG A 109 -8.88 27.17 -17.63
C ARG A 109 -10.31 27.37 -18.13
#